data_AF-A0A7Z9XZV4-F1
#
_entry.id   AF-A0A7Z9XZV4-F1
#
_cell.length_a   1.000
_cell.length_b   1.000
_cell.length_c   1.000
_cell.angle_alpha   90.00
_cell.angle_beta   90.00
_cell.angle_gamma   90.00
#
_symmetry.space_group_name_H-M   'P 1'
#
loop_
_entity.id
_entity.type
_entity.pdbx_description
1 polymer ?
#
loop_
_entity_poly.entity_id
_entity_poly.type
_entity_poly.pdbx_seq_one_letter_code
_entity_poly.pdbx_strand_id
1 'polypeptide(L)'
;MKTTPRQRAAIRLIVIALALFIGQIFWLRTAENGRIQIAVAKGKQMLDMGAKTDRLFSPEQLTAVIPQLNAIQEKENVQFVEAVRLGQSESQQWHCGAECAHAIYYDMTNGGTINAIVNLKTKSVEAEWTDALARPPGSQYILDRTMEIAAADPRVQAILGDIGAANPVMIPMSGWLSDNACRDDWCVDLTFASPAGDGRVFHIFVNLEQGKVARTFYTRGRPDLDVEMPVLQRGAYDDGCAEQDGWSVCWEMTAHDGLNFTDAAYDDILIFSTLPCHILDTSIHFS
;
A
#
# COMPACT_ATOMS: atom_id res chain seq x y z
N MET A 1 -18.89 -39.09 -47.93
CA MET A 1 -19.62 -39.81 -46.85
C MET A 1 -20.92 -39.08 -46.56
N LYS A 2 -22.08 -39.75 -46.66
CA LYS A 2 -23.38 -39.14 -46.31
C LYS A 2 -23.53 -39.17 -44.78
N THR A 3 -23.48 -38.00 -44.14
CA THR A 3 -23.74 -37.88 -42.70
C THR A 3 -25.19 -38.26 -42.40
N THR A 4 -25.36 -39.13 -41.42
CA THR A 4 -26.68 -39.57 -40.94
C THR A 4 -27.43 -38.41 -40.27
N PRO A 5 -28.78 -38.46 -40.17
CA PRO A 5 -29.57 -37.39 -39.55
C PRO A 5 -29.14 -37.08 -38.11
N ARG A 6 -28.77 -38.12 -37.35
CA ARG A 6 -28.23 -38.00 -35.98
C ARG A 6 -26.86 -37.31 -35.95
N GLN A 7 -25.97 -37.62 -36.88
CA GLN A 7 -24.67 -36.94 -36.99
C GLN A 7 -24.84 -35.45 -37.33
N ARG A 8 -25.80 -35.08 -38.19
CA ARG A 8 -26.09 -33.67 -38.49
C ARG A 8 -26.66 -32.93 -37.28
N ALA A 9 -27.51 -33.58 -36.50
CA ALA A 9 -28.04 -33.01 -35.26
C ALA A 9 -26.91 -32.78 -34.22
N ALA A 10 -26.03 -33.77 -34.04
CA ALA A 10 -24.89 -33.66 -33.14
C ALA A 10 -23.91 -32.55 -33.56
N ILE A 11 -23.59 -32.44 -34.85
CA ILE A 11 -22.73 -31.38 -35.39
C ILE A 11 -23.36 -29.99 -35.17
N ARG A 12 -24.68 -29.84 -35.39
CA ARG A 12 -25.39 -28.58 -35.13
C ARG A 12 -25.32 -28.18 -33.65
N LEU A 13 -25.51 -29.14 -32.75
CA LEU A 13 -25.41 -28.90 -31.31
C LEU A 13 -23.99 -28.46 -30.91
N ILE A 14 -22.96 -29.10 -31.45
CA ILE A 14 -21.56 -28.73 -31.20
C ILE A 14 -21.26 -27.33 -31.71
N VAL A 15 -21.71 -26.98 -32.92
CA VAL A 15 -21.50 -25.65 -33.51
C VAL A 15 -22.21 -24.56 -32.69
N ILE A 16 -23.45 -24.81 -32.25
CA ILE A 16 -24.19 -23.86 -31.42
C ILE A 16 -23.52 -23.69 -30.05
N ALA A 17 -23.10 -24.79 -29.42
CA ALA A 17 -22.38 -24.73 -28.15
C ALA A 17 -21.05 -23.96 -28.27
N LEU A 18 -20.29 -24.19 -29.36
CA LEU A 18 -19.06 -23.45 -29.63
C LEU A 18 -19.33 -21.96 -29.83
N ALA A 19 -20.37 -21.61 -30.59
CA ALA A 19 -20.74 -20.22 -30.84
C ALA A 19 -21.16 -19.50 -29.54
N LEU A 20 -21.93 -20.18 -28.68
CA LEU A 20 -22.31 -19.65 -27.37
C LEU A 20 -21.09 -19.49 -26.45
N PHE A 21 -20.16 -20.45 -26.46
CA PHE A 21 -18.95 -20.40 -25.65
C PHE A 21 -18.02 -19.25 -26.08
N ILE A 22 -17.82 -19.09 -27.40
CA ILE A 22 -17.05 -17.96 -27.96
C ILE A 22 -17.74 -16.64 -27.63
N GLY A 23 -19.07 -16.56 -27.76
CA GLY A 23 -19.85 -15.37 -27.40
C GLY A 23 -19.70 -15.01 -25.91
N GLN A 24 -19.69 -16.00 -25.03
CA GLN A 24 -19.52 -15.79 -23.59
C GLN A 24 -18.11 -15.32 -23.23
N ILE A 25 -17.06 -15.85 -23.87
CA ILE A 25 -15.69 -15.37 -23.71
C ILE A 25 -15.58 -13.91 -24.17
N PHE A 26 -16.21 -13.56 -25.28
CA PHE A 26 -16.20 -12.18 -25.79
C PHE A 26 -16.95 -11.22 -24.86
N TRP A 27 -18.09 -11.66 -24.32
CA TRP A 27 -18.86 -10.89 -23.32
C TRP A 27 -18.07 -10.70 -22.02
N LEU A 28 -17.44 -11.75 -21.50
CA LEU A 28 -16.64 -11.65 -20.27
C LEU A 28 -15.47 -10.68 -20.46
N ARG A 29 -14.78 -10.72 -21.60
CA ARG A 29 -13.72 -9.76 -21.93
C ARG A 29 -14.21 -8.33 -22.08
N THR A 30 -15.44 -8.11 -22.58
CA THR A 30 -15.99 -6.75 -22.69
C THR A 30 -16.56 -6.24 -21.37
N ALA A 31 -17.03 -7.14 -20.48
CA ALA A 31 -17.56 -6.79 -19.17
C ALA A 31 -16.48 -6.44 -18.13
N GLU A 32 -15.22 -6.86 -18.32
CA GLU A 32 -14.09 -6.44 -17.49
C GLU A 32 -13.71 -4.95 -17.67
N ASN A 33 -14.19 -4.29 -18.73
CA ASN A 33 -13.99 -2.86 -18.93
C ASN A 33 -14.95 -2.04 -18.04
N GLY A 34 -14.46 -1.65 -16.87
CA GLY A 34 -14.81 -0.33 -16.32
C GLY A 34 -15.81 -0.28 -15.15
N ARG A 35 -15.62 -1.08 -14.11
CA ARG A 35 -16.21 -0.75 -12.79
C ARG A 35 -15.17 -0.81 -11.69
N ILE A 36 -14.59 0.36 -11.38
CA ILE A 36 -13.89 0.62 -10.12
C ILE A 36 -14.94 0.48 -9.02
N GLN A 37 -14.91 -0.62 -8.26
CA GLN A 37 -15.96 -0.88 -7.28
C GLN A 37 -15.81 -0.05 -6.00
N ILE A 38 -14.61 0.32 -5.59
CA ILE A 38 -14.31 1.30 -4.53
C ILE A 38 -12.81 1.65 -4.65
N ALA A 39 -12.48 2.95 -4.58
CA ALA A 39 -11.12 3.40 -4.25
C ALA A 39 -11.22 4.12 -2.89
N VAL A 40 -10.66 3.52 -1.83
CA VAL A 40 -10.56 4.17 -0.52
C VAL A 40 -9.29 5.00 -0.51
N ALA A 41 -9.43 6.30 -0.73
CA ALA A 41 -8.35 7.25 -0.57
C ALA A 41 -8.14 7.56 0.93
N LYS A 42 -6.94 7.34 1.46
CA LYS A 42 -6.54 7.81 2.80
C LYS A 42 -5.75 9.11 2.62
N GLY A 43 -6.27 10.23 3.14
CA GLY A 43 -5.72 11.58 2.91
C GLY A 43 -4.24 11.73 3.27
N LYS A 44 -3.54 12.72 2.68
CA LYS A 44 -2.11 13.05 2.93
C LYS A 44 -1.74 12.95 4.38
N GLN A 45 -2.57 13.54 5.24
CA GLN A 45 -2.30 13.68 6.66
C GLN A 45 -2.29 12.33 7.37
N MET A 46 -2.92 11.27 6.84
CA MET A 46 -2.79 9.92 7.40
C MET A 46 -1.43 9.26 7.15
N LEU A 47 -0.72 9.66 6.10
CA LEU A 47 0.57 9.08 5.69
C LEU A 47 1.77 10.02 5.93
N ASP A 48 1.59 11.34 5.81
CA ASP A 48 2.50 12.39 6.35
C ASP A 48 2.66 12.23 7.88
N MET A 49 1.67 11.62 8.52
CA MET A 49 1.72 11.18 9.90
C MET A 49 2.85 10.15 10.13
N GLY A 50 3.08 9.23 9.19
CA GLY A 50 4.21 8.28 9.12
C GLY A 50 5.56 8.99 9.19
N ALA A 51 5.78 9.89 8.23
CA ALA A 51 7.00 10.67 8.03
C ALA A 51 7.44 11.51 9.23
N LYS A 52 6.52 11.78 10.18
CA LYS A 52 6.78 12.56 11.41
C LYS A 52 6.96 11.70 12.66
N THR A 53 7.21 10.40 12.51
CA THR A 53 7.56 9.55 13.66
C THR A 53 9.04 9.27 13.72
N ASP A 54 9.60 9.25 14.94
CA ASP A 54 11.00 8.89 15.21
C ASP A 54 11.32 7.41 14.89
N ARG A 55 10.32 6.65 14.41
CA ARG A 55 10.43 5.24 14.04
C ARG A 55 10.76 5.03 12.56
N LEU A 56 10.61 6.05 11.72
CA LEU A 56 10.98 5.97 10.30
C LEU A 56 12.42 6.43 10.07
N PHE A 57 13.14 5.70 9.24
CA PHE A 57 14.45 6.10 8.77
C PHE A 57 14.36 6.64 7.34
N SER A 58 15.06 7.75 7.09
CA SER A 58 15.37 8.15 5.72
C SER A 58 16.36 7.17 5.08
N PRO A 59 16.35 7.02 3.75
CA PRO A 59 17.32 6.15 3.08
C PRO A 59 18.76 6.56 3.37
N GLU A 60 19.05 7.85 3.54
CA GLU A 60 20.38 8.38 3.88
C GLU A 60 20.75 8.06 5.34
N GLN A 61 19.81 8.20 6.27
CA GLN A 61 20.05 7.83 7.67
C GLN A 61 20.36 6.35 7.80
N LEU A 62 19.60 5.50 7.09
CA LEU A 62 19.74 4.07 7.19
C LEU A 62 21.07 3.58 6.57
N THR A 63 21.44 4.07 5.39
CA THR A 63 22.71 3.70 4.74
C THR A 63 23.93 4.27 5.42
N ALA A 64 23.84 5.47 6.00
CA ALA A 64 24.92 6.02 6.83
C ALA A 64 25.20 5.16 8.07
N VAL A 65 24.17 4.52 8.62
CA VAL A 65 24.30 3.60 9.75
C VAL A 65 24.73 2.20 9.27
N ILE A 66 24.24 1.74 8.12
CA ILE A 66 24.41 0.37 7.62
C ILE A 66 24.86 0.39 6.16
N PRO A 67 26.18 0.55 5.90
CA PRO A 67 26.72 0.67 4.54
C PRO A 67 26.46 -0.55 3.64
N GLN A 68 26.20 -1.71 4.22
CA GLN A 68 25.84 -2.94 3.49
C GLN A 68 24.58 -2.76 2.64
N LEU A 69 23.68 -1.86 3.03
CA LEU A 69 22.47 -1.54 2.27
C LEU A 69 22.76 -0.74 1.00
N ASN A 70 23.95 -0.13 0.86
CA ASN A 70 24.36 0.51 -0.39
C ASN A 70 24.38 -0.50 -1.53
N ALA A 71 24.79 -1.74 -1.27
CA ALA A 71 24.78 -2.79 -2.28
C ALA A 71 23.38 -3.15 -2.78
N ILE A 72 22.32 -2.85 -2.01
CA ILE A 72 20.93 -3.00 -2.44
C ILE A 72 20.47 -1.75 -3.20
N GLN A 73 20.77 -0.55 -2.69
CA GLN A 73 20.40 0.72 -3.32
C GLN A 73 21.11 0.97 -4.66
N GLU A 74 22.34 0.49 -4.81
CA GLU A 74 23.14 0.62 -6.02
C GLU A 74 22.73 -0.39 -7.11
N LYS A 75 21.88 -1.38 -6.78
CA LYS A 75 21.30 -2.25 -7.82
C LYS A 75 20.47 -1.37 -8.76
N GLU A 76 20.75 -1.50 -10.06
CA GLU A 76 19.97 -0.83 -11.09
C GLU A 76 18.49 -1.17 -10.91
N ASN A 77 17.62 -0.16 -10.99
CA ASN A 77 16.17 -0.30 -10.90
C ASN A 77 15.64 -0.79 -9.53
N VAL A 78 16.35 -0.56 -8.43
CA VAL A 78 15.82 -0.74 -7.08
C VAL A 78 15.37 0.60 -6.49
N GLN A 79 14.16 0.63 -5.94
CA GLN A 79 13.58 1.82 -5.34
C GLN A 79 13.41 1.65 -3.83
N PHE A 80 13.95 2.56 -3.03
CA PHE A 80 13.67 2.59 -1.59
C PHE A 80 12.20 2.93 -1.34
N VAL A 81 11.55 2.15 -0.48
CA VAL A 81 10.13 2.32 -0.14
C VAL A 81 9.99 2.89 1.27
N GLU A 82 10.51 2.19 2.28
CA GLU A 82 10.47 2.64 3.66
C GLU A 82 11.46 1.86 4.52
N ALA A 83 11.73 2.39 5.72
CA ALA A 83 12.39 1.64 6.78
C ALA A 83 11.84 2.05 8.13
N VAL A 84 11.47 1.06 8.94
CA VAL A 84 10.76 1.24 10.20
C VAL A 84 11.48 0.50 11.32
N ARG A 85 11.69 1.13 12.48
CA ARG A 85 12.14 0.44 13.69
C ARG A 85 11.06 -0.55 14.13
N LEU A 86 11.46 -1.79 14.39
CA LEU A 86 10.55 -2.83 14.87
C LEU A 86 10.24 -2.65 16.35
N GLY A 87 9.00 -3.01 16.71
CA GLY A 87 8.62 -3.19 18.11
C GLY A 87 9.36 -4.34 18.79
N GLN A 88 9.39 -4.35 20.11
CA GLN A 88 9.83 -5.45 20.96
C GLN A 88 9.19 -6.79 20.56
N SER A 89 7.88 -6.84 20.28
CA SER A 89 7.21 -8.08 19.85
C SER A 89 7.62 -8.53 18.45
N GLU A 90 7.70 -7.60 17.49
CA GLU A 90 8.11 -7.87 16.10
C GLU A 90 9.58 -8.32 16.02
N SER A 91 10.40 -7.84 16.95
CA SER A 91 11.84 -8.10 16.99
C SER A 91 12.26 -9.37 17.73
N GLN A 92 11.36 -10.06 18.44
CA GLN A 92 11.72 -11.21 19.28
C GLN A 92 12.38 -12.36 18.51
N GLN A 93 12.04 -12.51 17.22
CA GLN A 93 12.60 -13.54 16.36
C GLN A 93 14.00 -13.20 15.81
N TRP A 94 14.48 -11.97 16.04
CA TRP A 94 15.75 -11.46 15.52
C TRP A 94 16.74 -11.17 16.64
N HIS A 95 18.03 -11.32 16.36
CA HIS A 95 19.09 -11.14 17.37
C HIS A 95 19.29 -9.69 17.84
N CYS A 96 18.63 -8.72 17.20
CA CYS A 96 18.74 -7.29 17.50
C CYS A 96 17.75 -6.77 18.55
N GLY A 97 16.67 -7.52 18.88
CA GLY A 97 15.62 -7.04 19.79
C GLY A 97 15.11 -5.65 19.40
N ALA A 98 14.86 -4.76 20.37
CA ALA A 98 14.34 -3.40 20.11
C ALA A 98 15.23 -2.49 19.24
N GLU A 99 16.43 -2.94 18.86
CA GLU A 99 17.34 -2.26 17.91
C GLU A 99 17.23 -2.80 16.48
N CYS A 100 16.21 -3.61 16.18
CA CYS A 100 15.92 -4.03 14.82
C CYS A 100 15.16 -2.93 14.05
N ALA A 101 15.45 -2.82 12.76
CA ALA A 101 14.57 -2.15 11.80
C ALA A 101 14.29 -3.06 10.61
N HIS A 102 13.12 -2.90 10.00
CA HIS A 102 12.74 -3.53 8.75
C HIS A 102 12.81 -2.50 7.63
N ALA A 103 13.63 -2.78 6.62
CA ALA A 103 13.80 -1.96 5.44
C ALA A 103 13.21 -2.65 4.21
N ILE A 104 12.44 -1.89 3.43
CA ILE A 104 11.75 -2.38 2.24
C ILE A 104 12.24 -1.59 1.02
N TYR A 105 12.62 -2.35 0.01
CA TYR A 105 12.93 -1.86 -1.32
C TYR A 105 12.02 -2.56 -2.33
N TYR A 106 11.84 -1.95 -3.51
CA TYR A 106 11.11 -2.54 -4.61
C TYR A 106 12.05 -2.80 -5.79
N ASP A 107 12.00 -4.01 -6.35
CA ASP A 107 12.70 -4.37 -7.57
C ASP A 107 11.82 -4.01 -8.78
N MET A 108 12.16 -2.92 -9.47
CA MET A 108 11.39 -2.45 -10.63
C MET A 108 11.62 -3.31 -11.89
N THR A 109 12.60 -4.23 -11.88
CA THR A 109 12.91 -5.10 -13.02
C THR A 109 12.12 -6.39 -12.95
N ASN A 110 12.12 -7.04 -11.78
CA ASN A 110 11.49 -8.34 -11.59
C ASN A 110 10.12 -8.25 -10.91
N GLY A 111 9.77 -7.08 -10.37
CA GLY A 111 8.63 -6.90 -9.49
C GLY A 111 8.88 -7.48 -8.10
N GLY A 112 8.05 -7.06 -7.15
CA GLY A 112 8.12 -7.54 -5.77
C GLY A 112 9.05 -6.73 -4.87
N THR A 113 9.08 -7.08 -3.58
CA THR A 113 9.89 -6.37 -2.59
C THR A 113 11.17 -7.12 -2.25
N ILE A 114 12.23 -6.36 -1.98
CA ILE A 114 13.44 -6.82 -1.30
C ILE A 114 13.33 -6.30 0.13
N ASN A 115 13.30 -7.22 1.09
CA ASN A 115 13.11 -6.92 2.49
C ASN A 115 14.40 -7.23 3.24
N ALA A 116 14.77 -6.38 4.19
CA ALA A 116 15.94 -6.56 5.02
C ALA A 116 15.63 -6.25 6.48
N ILE A 117 16.07 -7.14 7.37
CA ILE A 117 16.10 -6.87 8.81
C ILE A 117 17.49 -6.41 9.15
N VAL A 118 17.57 -5.30 9.85
CA VAL A 118 18.84 -4.65 10.12
C VAL A 118 18.98 -4.36 11.60
N ASN A 119 20.19 -4.59 12.12
CA ASN A 119 20.55 -4.35 13.49
C ASN A 119 21.21 -2.99 13.61
N LEU A 120 20.49 -2.03 14.18
CA LEU A 120 20.93 -0.64 14.33
C LEU A 120 22.12 -0.50 15.29
N LYS A 121 22.27 -1.45 16.23
CA LYS A 121 23.35 -1.46 17.22
C LYS A 121 24.66 -1.99 16.64
N THR A 122 24.62 -3.15 15.97
CA THR A 122 25.81 -3.75 15.35
C THR A 122 26.08 -3.24 13.95
N LYS A 123 25.16 -2.46 13.39
CA LYS A 123 25.25 -1.85 12.06
C LYS A 123 25.38 -2.90 10.95
N SER A 124 24.58 -3.95 11.04
CA SER A 124 24.63 -5.09 10.13
C SER A 124 23.24 -5.48 9.63
N VAL A 125 23.20 -6.08 8.44
CA VAL A 125 22.02 -6.80 7.94
C VAL A 125 21.96 -8.16 8.63
N GLU A 126 20.85 -8.44 9.32
CA GLU A 126 20.58 -9.71 10.00
C GLU A 126 19.95 -10.74 9.04
N ALA A 127 19.07 -10.27 8.16
CA ALA A 127 18.41 -11.07 7.15
C ALA A 127 18.06 -10.22 5.92
N GLU A 128 18.08 -10.85 4.75
CA GLU A 128 17.62 -10.28 3.48
C GLU A 128 16.83 -11.36 2.74
N TRP A 129 15.67 -11.02 2.20
CA TRP A 129 14.90 -11.90 1.32
C TRP A 129 14.13 -11.10 0.27
N THR A 130 13.75 -11.79 -0.80
CA THR A 130 12.88 -11.24 -1.82
C THR A 130 11.49 -11.86 -1.71
N ASP A 131 10.46 -11.06 -1.95
CA ASP A 131 9.09 -11.53 -2.08
C ASP A 131 8.54 -10.99 -3.41
N ALA A 132 8.48 -11.88 -4.41
CA ALA A 132 8.03 -11.56 -5.75
C ALA A 132 6.52 -11.23 -5.84
N LEU A 133 5.75 -11.59 -4.81
CA LEU A 133 4.32 -11.31 -4.73
C LEU A 133 4.01 -10.12 -3.83
N ALA A 134 4.94 -9.75 -2.93
CA ALA A 134 4.79 -8.61 -2.05
C ALA A 134 4.66 -7.32 -2.84
N ARG A 135 3.76 -6.47 -2.36
CA ARG A 135 3.51 -5.16 -2.94
C ARG A 135 3.88 -4.09 -1.94
N PRO A 136 4.65 -3.08 -2.35
CA PRO A 136 5.15 -2.08 -1.43
C PRO A 136 3.99 -1.18 -0.94
N PRO A 137 4.06 -0.70 0.30
CA PRO A 137 3.14 0.34 0.78
C PRO A 137 3.33 1.67 0.03
N GLY A 138 2.43 2.63 0.30
CA GLY A 138 2.62 4.00 -0.17
C GLY A 138 3.90 4.60 0.45
N SER A 139 4.64 5.38 -0.34
CA SER A 139 5.94 5.92 0.09
C SER A 139 6.09 7.38 -0.31
N GLN A 140 6.65 8.18 0.60
CA GLN A 140 7.02 9.57 0.29
C GLN A 140 8.25 9.66 -0.60
N TYR A 141 9.13 8.66 -0.57
CA TYR A 141 10.41 8.68 -1.28
C TYR A 141 10.26 8.44 -2.79
N ILE A 142 9.05 8.11 -3.23
CA ILE A 142 8.70 8.01 -4.66
C ILE A 142 7.93 9.22 -5.17
N LEU A 143 7.60 10.20 -4.31
CA LEU A 143 6.76 11.34 -4.69
C LEU A 143 7.36 12.13 -5.85
N ASP A 144 8.64 12.51 -5.76
CA ASP A 144 9.30 13.33 -6.78
C ASP A 144 9.29 12.63 -8.14
N ARG A 145 9.68 11.35 -8.18
CA ARG A 145 9.65 10.53 -9.40
C ARG A 145 8.23 10.40 -9.96
N THR A 146 7.24 10.20 -9.08
CA THR A 146 5.84 10.08 -9.50
C THR A 146 5.32 11.38 -10.11
N MET A 147 5.66 12.52 -9.48
CA MET A 147 5.31 13.85 -9.96
C MET A 147 5.98 14.17 -11.30
N GLU A 148 7.25 13.82 -11.47
CA GLU A 148 7.97 13.99 -12.74
C GLU A 148 7.27 13.26 -13.89
N ILE A 149 6.91 11.99 -13.69
CA ILE A 149 6.19 11.19 -14.69
C ILE A 149 4.82 11.79 -15.00
N ALA A 150 4.08 12.20 -13.97
CA ALA A 150 2.76 12.81 -14.14
C ALA A 150 2.83 14.16 -14.86
N ALA A 151 3.82 14.99 -14.53
CA ALA A 151 4.03 16.31 -15.12
C ALA A 151 4.40 16.22 -16.61
N ALA A 152 5.03 15.12 -17.03
CA ALA A 152 5.37 14.87 -18.42
C ALA A 152 4.19 14.36 -19.28
N ASP A 153 3.07 13.94 -18.68
CA ASP A 153 1.95 13.37 -19.44
C ASP A 153 1.04 14.47 -20.06
N PRO A 154 0.83 14.47 -21.39
CA PRO A 154 0.02 15.50 -22.05
C PRO A 154 -1.43 15.56 -21.58
N ARG A 155 -2.02 14.44 -21.14
CA ARG A 155 -3.41 14.41 -20.63
C ARG A 155 -3.50 15.07 -19.27
N VAL A 156 -2.46 14.92 -18.44
CA VAL A 156 -2.35 15.61 -17.15
C VAL A 156 -2.14 17.10 -17.38
N GLN A 157 -1.18 17.47 -18.25
CA GLN A 157 -0.93 18.88 -18.60
C GLN A 157 -2.17 19.58 -19.16
N ALA A 158 -2.97 18.89 -19.98
CA ALA A 158 -4.21 19.46 -20.53
C ALA A 158 -5.27 19.77 -19.46
N ILE A 159 -5.24 19.08 -18.31
CA ILE A 159 -6.24 19.22 -17.25
C ILE A 159 -5.75 20.13 -16.14
N LEU A 160 -4.55 19.87 -15.62
CA LEU A 160 -3.98 20.55 -14.46
C LEU A 160 -3.00 21.68 -14.84
N GLY A 161 -2.56 21.75 -16.09
CA GLY A 161 -1.49 22.65 -16.51
C GLY A 161 -0.11 22.13 -16.06
N ASP A 162 0.82 23.05 -15.83
CA ASP A 162 2.11 22.72 -15.23
C ASP A 162 1.92 22.42 -13.74
N ILE A 163 2.06 21.14 -13.38
CA ILE A 163 1.96 20.68 -12.01
C ILE A 163 3.31 20.68 -11.29
N GLY A 164 4.43 21.04 -11.93
CA GLY A 164 5.77 21.19 -11.36
C GLY A 164 6.01 20.55 -9.98
N ALA A 165 6.24 21.39 -8.97
CA ALA A 165 6.35 21.02 -7.56
C ALA A 165 5.01 21.13 -6.80
N ALA A 166 3.87 21.06 -7.51
CA ALA A 166 2.55 21.11 -6.89
C ALA A 166 2.46 19.99 -5.84
N ASN A 167 2.03 20.36 -4.65
CA ASN A 167 1.96 19.45 -3.52
C ASN A 167 0.65 18.65 -3.64
N PRO A 168 0.67 17.38 -4.08
CA PRO A 168 -0.54 16.61 -4.22
C PRO A 168 -1.27 16.54 -2.87
N VAL A 169 -2.59 16.42 -2.93
CA VAL A 169 -3.46 16.32 -1.75
C VAL A 169 -3.19 15.02 -0.98
N MET A 170 -2.40 14.08 -1.52
CA MET A 170 -1.98 12.84 -0.87
C MET A 170 -0.54 12.47 -1.26
N ILE A 171 0.19 11.76 -0.38
CA ILE A 171 1.42 11.03 -0.75
C ILE A 171 1.01 9.94 -1.76
N PRO A 172 1.87 9.58 -2.74
CA PRO A 172 1.54 8.50 -3.67
C PRO A 172 1.21 7.21 -2.93
N MET A 173 -0.03 6.76 -3.09
CA MET A 173 -0.50 5.50 -2.50
C MET A 173 -0.42 4.40 -3.53
N SER A 174 0.07 3.22 -3.15
CA SER A 174 -0.02 2.03 -4.00
C SER A 174 -1.48 1.78 -4.39
N GLY A 175 -1.73 1.77 -5.69
CA GLY A 175 -3.05 1.76 -6.29
C GLY A 175 -3.17 0.65 -7.32
N TRP A 176 -4.24 -0.13 -7.21
CA TRP A 176 -4.51 -1.25 -8.11
C TRP A 176 -5.66 -0.91 -9.04
N LEU A 177 -5.46 -1.19 -10.32
CA LEU A 177 -6.54 -1.15 -11.30
C LEU A 177 -6.69 -2.55 -11.87
N SER A 178 -7.83 -3.18 -11.57
CA SER A 178 -8.10 -4.58 -11.94
C SER A 178 -8.07 -4.85 -13.46
N ASP A 179 -8.17 -3.80 -14.27
CA ASP A 179 -8.42 -3.83 -15.70
C ASP A 179 -7.22 -3.34 -16.54
N ASN A 180 -6.02 -3.17 -15.97
CA ASN A 180 -4.83 -2.82 -16.74
C ASN A 180 -3.51 -3.32 -16.11
N ALA A 181 -2.38 -2.85 -16.65
CA ALA A 181 -1.04 -3.20 -16.17
C ALA A 181 -0.81 -2.91 -14.67
N CYS A 182 -1.56 -2.00 -14.06
CA CYS A 182 -1.52 -1.74 -12.61
C CYS A 182 -2.13 -2.85 -11.76
N ARG A 183 -2.58 -3.96 -12.35
CA ARG A 183 -2.84 -5.20 -11.63
C ARG A 183 -1.55 -5.92 -11.26
N ASP A 184 -0.58 -5.88 -12.17
CA ASP A 184 0.64 -6.68 -12.10
C ASP A 184 1.87 -5.82 -11.80
N ASP A 185 1.92 -4.59 -12.32
CA ASP A 185 2.98 -3.62 -12.10
C ASP A 185 2.69 -2.73 -10.88
N TRP A 186 3.73 -2.15 -10.29
CA TRP A 186 3.56 -1.17 -9.23
C TRP A 186 3.05 0.18 -9.78
N CYS A 187 1.79 0.46 -9.48
CA CYS A 187 1.17 1.75 -9.73
C CYS A 187 0.86 2.49 -8.44
N VAL A 188 0.90 3.82 -8.54
CA VAL A 188 0.59 4.73 -7.44
C VAL A 188 -0.37 5.83 -7.87
N ASP A 189 -1.25 6.25 -6.96
CA ASP A 189 -2.25 7.29 -7.21
C ASP A 189 -1.79 8.64 -6.65
N LEU A 190 -1.73 9.65 -7.51
CA LEU A 190 -1.63 11.06 -7.13
C LEU A 190 -3.00 11.72 -7.23
N THR A 191 -3.37 12.47 -6.20
CA THR A 191 -4.67 13.15 -6.17
C THR A 191 -4.55 14.66 -6.05
N PHE A 192 -5.35 15.34 -6.87
CA PHE A 192 -5.44 16.78 -6.94
C PHE A 192 -6.90 17.22 -6.78
N ALA A 193 -7.10 18.41 -6.22
CA ALA A 193 -8.40 19.06 -6.32
C ALA A 193 -8.69 19.37 -7.80
N SER A 194 -9.95 19.23 -8.21
CA SER A 194 -10.39 19.63 -9.55
C SER A 194 -10.12 21.13 -9.77
N PRO A 195 -9.43 21.52 -10.86
CA PRO A 195 -9.14 22.93 -11.16
C PRO A 195 -10.40 23.79 -11.33
N ALA A 196 -11.54 23.16 -11.64
CA ALA A 196 -12.82 23.84 -11.78
C ALA A 196 -13.45 24.23 -10.43
N GLY A 197 -12.89 23.80 -9.30
CA GLY A 197 -13.43 24.08 -7.96
C GLY A 197 -14.78 23.41 -7.68
N ASP A 198 -15.12 22.36 -8.43
CA ASP A 198 -16.43 21.69 -8.38
C ASP A 198 -16.53 20.57 -7.33
N GLY A 199 -15.57 20.53 -6.39
CA GLY A 199 -15.51 19.52 -5.33
C GLY A 199 -15.15 18.12 -5.82
N ARG A 200 -14.78 17.92 -7.07
CA ARG A 200 -14.23 16.64 -7.56
C ARG A 200 -12.75 16.51 -7.23
N VAL A 201 -12.30 15.27 -7.10
CA VAL A 201 -10.88 14.92 -6.95
C VAL A 201 -10.43 14.31 -8.27
N PHE A 202 -9.32 14.81 -8.80
CA PHE A 202 -8.68 14.27 -9.99
C PHE A 202 -7.56 13.31 -9.58
N HIS A 203 -7.67 12.07 -10.06
CA HIS A 203 -6.75 10.97 -9.77
C HIS A 203 -5.84 10.73 -10.96
N ILE A 204 -4.56 10.49 -10.69
CA ILE A 204 -3.53 10.18 -11.67
C ILE A 204 -2.81 8.92 -11.20
N PHE A 205 -3.12 7.80 -11.85
CA PHE A 205 -2.42 6.55 -11.62
C PHE A 205 -1.16 6.52 -12.47
N VAL A 206 -0.01 6.50 -11.82
CA VAL A 206 1.31 6.41 -12.43
C VAL A 206 1.82 4.99 -12.29
N ASN A 207 2.22 4.37 -13.39
CA ASN A 207 2.96 3.12 -13.38
C ASN A 207 4.45 3.44 -13.27
N LEU A 208 5.05 3.09 -12.14
CA LEU A 208 6.44 3.45 -11.84
C LEU A 208 7.44 2.60 -12.63
N GLU A 209 7.10 1.34 -12.91
CA GLU A 209 7.95 0.40 -13.65
C GLU A 209 8.07 0.82 -15.12
N GLN A 210 6.96 1.24 -15.71
CA GLN A 210 6.90 1.68 -17.10
C GLN A 210 7.19 3.17 -17.28
N GLY A 211 7.31 3.94 -16.19
CA GLY A 211 7.59 5.37 -16.24
C GLY A 211 6.53 6.19 -16.96
N LYS A 212 5.24 5.86 -16.80
CA LYS A 212 4.14 6.56 -17.50
C LYS A 212 2.85 6.61 -16.71
N VAL A 213 1.97 7.55 -17.05
CA VAL A 213 0.60 7.60 -16.50
C VAL A 213 -0.25 6.47 -17.10
N ALA A 214 -0.72 5.57 -16.24
CA ALA A 214 -1.58 4.46 -16.61
C ALA A 214 -3.04 4.90 -16.83
N ARG A 215 -3.56 5.78 -15.95
CA ARG A 215 -4.96 6.23 -16.01
C ARG A 215 -5.14 7.56 -15.29
N THR A 216 -6.10 8.35 -15.78
CA THR A 216 -6.64 9.49 -15.04
C THR A 216 -8.16 9.39 -14.96
N PHE A 217 -8.74 9.87 -13.86
CA PHE A 217 -10.20 9.95 -13.70
C PHE A 217 -10.60 10.92 -12.59
N TYR A 218 -11.89 11.27 -12.54
CA TYR A 218 -12.45 12.05 -11.44
C TYR A 218 -13.24 11.16 -10.48
N THR A 219 -13.14 11.45 -9.20
CA THR A 219 -14.10 10.99 -8.18
C THR A 219 -14.82 12.18 -7.57
N ARG A 220 -15.93 11.91 -6.88
CA ARG A 220 -16.62 12.93 -6.09
C ARG A 220 -15.87 13.10 -4.77
N GLY A 221 -15.35 14.30 -4.51
CA GLY A 221 -14.87 14.68 -3.19
C GLY A 221 -16.03 14.87 -2.23
N ARG A 222 -15.75 14.73 -0.94
CA ARG A 222 -16.70 15.15 0.09
C ARG A 222 -16.61 16.67 0.22
N PRO A 223 -17.72 17.37 0.47
CA PRO A 223 -17.66 18.76 0.87
C PRO A 223 -16.77 18.89 2.10
N ASP A 224 -15.98 19.96 2.17
CA ASP A 224 -15.31 20.32 3.42
C ASP A 224 -16.37 20.53 4.49
N LEU A 225 -16.17 19.88 5.62
CA LEU A 225 -16.99 20.11 6.80
C LEU A 225 -16.40 21.31 7.53
N ASP A 226 -17.24 22.29 7.88
CA ASP A 226 -16.87 23.40 8.76
C ASP A 226 -16.81 22.91 10.21
N VAL A 227 -15.89 21.98 10.44
CA VAL A 227 -15.59 21.40 11.75
C VAL A 227 -14.09 21.51 11.94
N GLU A 228 -13.70 21.82 13.16
CA GLU A 228 -12.29 21.78 13.54
C GLU A 228 -11.75 20.38 13.26
N MET A 229 -10.62 20.31 12.55
CA MET A 229 -9.96 19.04 12.33
C MET A 229 -9.68 18.41 13.70
N PRO A 230 -9.92 17.09 13.87
CA PRO A 230 -9.53 16.42 15.10
C PRO A 230 -8.07 16.72 15.41
N VAL A 231 -7.77 16.99 16.68
CA VAL A 231 -6.38 17.12 17.13
C VAL A 231 -5.64 15.86 16.67
N LEU A 232 -4.53 16.04 15.96
CA LEU A 232 -3.68 14.94 15.53
C LEU A 232 -3.29 14.13 16.77
N GLN A 233 -3.83 12.92 16.93
CA GLN A 233 -3.59 12.07 18.10
C GLN A 233 -2.30 11.24 17.99
N ARG A 234 -1.46 11.50 16.98
CA ARG A 234 -0.24 10.70 16.78
C ARG A 234 0.83 11.10 17.81
N GLY A 235 1.33 10.10 18.55
CA GLY A 235 2.19 10.32 19.72
C GLY A 235 1.41 10.58 21.02
N ALA A 236 0.07 10.52 21.00
CA ALA A 236 -0.73 10.51 22.23
C ALA A 236 -0.73 9.13 22.93
N TYR A 237 -0.26 8.10 22.22
CA TYR A 237 -0.20 6.72 22.68
C TYR A 237 1.21 6.20 22.44
N ASP A 238 1.90 5.96 23.54
CA ASP A 238 3.17 5.24 23.60
C ASP A 238 2.91 3.79 23.99
N ASP A 239 3.93 2.94 23.89
CA ASP A 239 3.88 1.60 24.46
C ASP A 239 3.62 1.71 25.97
N GLY A 240 2.81 0.80 26.53
CA GLY A 240 2.40 0.94 27.92
C GLY A 240 1.63 -0.26 28.45
N CYS A 241 1.34 -0.21 29.74
CA CYS A 241 0.47 -1.18 30.40
C CYS A 241 -0.56 -0.42 31.25
N ALA A 242 -1.77 -0.95 31.32
CA ALA A 242 -2.84 -0.43 32.14
C ALA A 242 -3.46 -1.54 32.97
N GLU A 243 -3.82 -1.19 34.20
CA GLU A 243 -4.60 -2.04 35.10
C GLU A 243 -5.88 -1.31 35.47
N GLN A 244 -7.03 -1.95 35.24
CA GLN A 244 -8.33 -1.38 35.57
C GLN A 244 -9.36 -2.47 35.83
N ASP A 245 -10.12 -2.36 36.92
CA ASP A 245 -11.27 -3.22 37.23
C ASP A 245 -10.97 -4.72 37.17
N GLY A 246 -9.79 -5.12 37.67
CA GLY A 246 -9.31 -6.51 37.67
C GLY A 246 -8.59 -6.92 36.39
N TRP A 247 -8.68 -6.12 35.32
CA TRP A 247 -7.91 -6.34 34.10
C TRP A 247 -6.50 -5.76 34.21
N SER A 248 -5.52 -6.46 33.64
CA SER A 248 -4.22 -5.91 33.26
C SER A 248 -3.97 -6.19 31.78
N VAL A 249 -3.42 -5.23 31.05
CA VAL A 249 -3.05 -5.41 29.63
C VAL A 249 -1.91 -4.48 29.27
N CYS A 250 -0.96 -4.99 28.49
CA CYS A 250 0.07 -4.19 27.86
C CYS A 250 -0.25 -3.99 26.38
N TRP A 251 0.25 -2.90 25.80
CA TRP A 251 0.18 -2.68 24.36
C TRP A 251 1.48 -2.08 23.84
N GLU A 252 1.72 -2.38 22.58
CA GLU A 252 2.83 -1.88 21.81
C GLU A 252 2.32 -1.33 20.48
N MET A 253 2.78 -0.15 20.10
CA MET A 253 2.62 0.33 18.74
C MET A 253 3.57 -0.46 17.83
N THR A 254 3.09 -1.09 16.75
CA THR A 254 3.93 -1.91 15.86
C THR A 254 4.17 -1.24 14.51
N ALA A 255 5.21 -1.68 13.79
CA ALA A 255 5.55 -1.15 12.47
C ALA A 255 4.47 -1.45 11.42
N HIS A 256 3.81 -2.62 11.51
CA HIS A 256 2.90 -3.11 10.48
C HIS A 256 1.42 -3.18 10.91
N ASP A 257 1.14 -3.50 12.17
CA ASP A 257 -0.23 -3.77 12.65
C ASP A 257 -0.87 -2.59 13.40
N GLY A 258 -0.15 -1.49 13.58
CA GLY A 258 -0.63 -0.35 14.35
C GLY A 258 -0.48 -0.59 15.84
N LEU A 259 -1.31 -1.45 16.44
CA LEU A 259 -1.28 -1.74 17.87
C LEU A 259 -1.38 -3.23 18.15
N ASN A 260 -0.49 -3.74 19.00
CA ASN A 260 -0.46 -5.12 19.47
C ASN A 260 -0.69 -5.14 20.98
N PHE A 261 -1.70 -5.87 21.45
CA PHE A 261 -1.93 -6.06 22.88
C PHE A 261 -1.21 -7.33 23.36
N THR A 262 -0.54 -7.26 24.49
CA THR A 262 0.16 -8.39 25.10
C THR A 262 -0.25 -8.59 26.55
N ASP A 263 -0.15 -9.83 27.00
CA ASP A 263 -0.29 -10.24 28.40
C ASP A 263 -1.55 -9.74 29.09
N ALA A 264 -2.69 -9.82 28.40
CA ALA A 264 -3.97 -9.43 29.00
C ALA A 264 -4.41 -10.48 30.02
N ALA A 265 -4.59 -10.06 31.27
CA ALA A 265 -5.06 -10.91 32.37
C ALA A 265 -6.28 -10.29 33.08
N TYR A 266 -7.08 -11.14 33.72
CA TYR A 266 -8.14 -10.74 34.64
C TYR A 266 -7.92 -11.42 35.98
N ASP A 267 -7.78 -10.64 37.06
CA ASP A 267 -7.42 -11.12 38.40
C ASP A 267 -6.21 -12.08 38.38
N ASP A 268 -5.12 -11.65 37.70
CA ASP A 268 -3.88 -12.42 37.47
C ASP A 268 -4.03 -13.71 36.64
N ILE A 269 -5.21 -13.97 36.09
CA ILE A 269 -5.44 -15.09 35.17
C ILE A 269 -5.24 -14.59 33.74
N LEU A 270 -4.16 -15.06 33.09
CA LEU A 270 -3.86 -14.76 31.70
C LEU A 270 -5.03 -15.19 30.79
N ILE A 271 -5.59 -14.23 30.06
CA ILE A 271 -6.65 -14.43 29.07
C ILE A 271 -6.04 -14.62 27.69
N PHE A 272 -5.09 -13.77 27.29
CA PHE A 272 -4.32 -13.95 26.06
C PHE A 272 -2.90 -13.37 26.18
N SER A 273 -1.95 -14.00 25.49
CA SER A 273 -0.54 -13.57 25.47
C SER A 273 -0.24 -12.51 24.41
N THR A 274 -0.90 -12.57 23.25
CA THR A 274 -0.73 -11.60 22.16
C THR A 274 -2.01 -11.52 21.32
N LEU A 275 -2.40 -10.30 20.95
CA LEU A 275 -3.51 -10.03 20.05
C LEU A 275 -3.14 -8.85 19.14
N PRO A 276 -2.75 -9.10 17.88
CA PRO A 276 -2.52 -8.02 16.92
C PRO A 276 -3.85 -7.39 16.54
N CYS A 277 -3.96 -6.07 16.69
CA CYS A 277 -5.12 -5.33 16.23
C CYS A 277 -4.90 -4.90 14.78
N HIS A 278 -5.14 -5.79 13.82
CA HIS A 278 -5.26 -5.34 12.44
C HIS A 278 -6.37 -4.29 12.37
N ILE A 279 -6.09 -3.13 11.78
CA ILE A 279 -7.10 -2.09 11.51
C ILE A 279 -8.12 -2.65 10.50
N LEU A 280 -9.02 -3.47 11.01
CA LEU A 280 -10.30 -3.82 10.42
C LEU A 280 -11.33 -2.88 11.04
N ASP A 281 -12.16 -2.34 10.16
CA ASP A 281 -13.29 -1.46 10.39
C ASP A 281 -14.40 -2.16 11.21
N THR A 282 -14.06 -2.60 12.41
CA THR A 282 -14.99 -3.19 13.37
C THR A 282 -14.85 -2.44 14.67
N SER A 283 -15.77 -1.51 14.88
CA SER A 283 -16.07 -0.93 16.18
C SER A 283 -16.25 -2.03 17.21
N ILE A 284 -15.27 -2.20 18.10
CA ILE A 284 -15.42 -2.97 19.33
C ILE A 284 -16.27 -2.12 20.26
N HIS A 285 -17.57 -2.42 20.32
CA HIS A 285 -18.43 -1.90 21.38
C HIS A 285 -18.18 -2.72 22.63
N PHE A 286 -17.57 -2.11 23.65
CA PHE A 286 -17.65 -2.60 25.01
C PHE A 286 -19.08 -2.31 25.51
N SER A 287 -19.85 -3.38 25.73
CA SER A 287 -21.12 -3.39 26.46
C SER A 287 -20.89 -3.72 27.92
#